data_AF-A0A7V9R160-F1
#
_entry.id   AF-A0A7V9R160-F1
#
_cell.length_a   1.000
_cell.length_b   1.000
_cell.length_c   1.000
_cell.angle_alpha   90.00
_cell.angle_beta   90.00
_cell.angle_gamma   90.00
#
_symmetry.space_group_name_H-M   'P 1'
#
loop_
_entity.id
_entity.type
_entity.pdbx_description
1 polymer ?
#
loop_
_entity_poly.entity_id
_entity_poly.type
_entity_poly.pdbx_seq_one_letter_code
_entity_poly.pdbx_strand_id
1 'polypeptide(L)'
;MKQARPTKTPLAEPTGACTPTGVDMAIDVADAKAGDTNVATFELTSLDTVACTLSITPSTLVVKVTSGSDTVWSSDDCPDALFAKQIVVRADPASHYQFTWNGKRSSDGCQPVVGEITPGGYWVEAALIGGEPHKAYFDLT
;
A
#
# COMPACT_ATOMS: atom_id res chain seq x y z
N MET A 1 -14.32 29.60 35.62
CA MET A 1 -13.61 28.32 35.43
C MET A 1 -13.32 28.17 33.94
N LYS A 2 -12.07 28.35 33.47
CA LYS A 2 -11.71 28.08 32.06
C LYS A 2 -11.17 26.66 32.00
N GLN A 3 -11.85 25.77 31.28
CA GLN A 3 -11.36 24.40 31.04
C GLN A 3 -10.09 24.45 30.19
N ALA A 4 -9.05 23.72 30.60
CA ALA A 4 -7.88 23.50 29.77
C ALA A 4 -8.24 22.54 28.63
N ARG A 5 -7.87 22.88 27.39
CA ARG A 5 -8.01 22.00 26.22
C ARG A 5 -7.01 20.85 26.37
N PRO A 6 -7.39 19.58 26.15
CA PRO A 6 -6.43 18.48 26.18
C PRO A 6 -5.37 18.69 25.09
N THR A 7 -4.10 18.75 25.50
CA THR A 7 -2.96 18.82 24.57
C THR A 7 -2.77 17.44 23.95
N LYS A 8 -2.93 17.32 22.63
CA LYS A 8 -2.64 16.07 21.90
C LYS A 8 -1.18 15.69 22.16
N THR A 9 -0.93 14.51 22.73
CA THR A 9 0.42 13.99 22.92
C THR A 9 1.17 13.99 21.58
N PRO A 10 2.38 14.56 21.50
CA PRO A 10 3.18 14.50 20.28
C PRO A 10 3.48 13.05 19.88
N LEU A 11 3.43 12.78 18.57
CA LEU A 11 3.81 11.47 18.03
C LEU A 11 5.33 11.29 18.07
N ALA A 12 5.79 10.04 18.14
CA ALA A 12 7.21 9.73 18.11
C ALA A 12 7.89 10.23 16.83
N GLU A 13 9.11 10.72 16.98
CA GLU A 13 9.99 11.14 15.90
C GLU A 13 10.87 9.96 15.44
N PRO A 14 11.19 9.85 14.13
CA PRO A 14 11.97 8.74 13.62
C PRO A 14 13.44 8.81 14.07
N THR A 15 14.01 7.66 14.45
CA THR A 15 15.41 7.57 14.90
C THR A 15 16.37 7.10 13.80
N GLY A 16 15.87 6.76 12.62
CA GLY A 16 16.66 6.28 11.49
C GLY A 16 15.81 5.82 10.31
N ALA A 17 16.41 5.12 9.36
CA ALA A 17 15.70 4.45 8.27
C ALA A 17 15.11 3.11 8.75
N CYS A 18 13.96 2.73 8.21
CA CYS A 18 13.39 1.40 8.47
C CYS A 18 14.19 0.32 7.74
N THR A 19 14.37 -0.83 8.38
CA THR A 19 14.74 -2.08 7.72
C THR A 19 13.51 -2.65 7.01
N PRO A 20 13.62 -3.21 5.79
CA PRO A 20 12.45 -3.80 5.11
C PRO A 20 11.77 -4.91 5.91
N THR A 21 12.55 -5.71 6.66
CA THR A 21 12.04 -6.77 7.55
C THR A 21 11.49 -6.25 8.88
N GLY A 22 11.76 -4.99 9.23
CA GLY A 22 11.32 -4.35 10.47
C GLY A 22 10.03 -3.55 10.32
N VAL A 23 9.33 -3.73 9.20
CA VAL A 23 8.03 -3.11 8.90
C VAL A 23 7.03 -4.22 8.61
N ASP A 24 5.98 -4.28 9.42
CA ASP A 24 4.79 -5.09 9.15
C ASP A 24 3.79 -4.30 8.30
N MET A 25 3.03 -5.00 7.45
CA MET A 25 2.03 -4.39 6.58
C MET A 25 0.68 -5.12 6.67
N ALA A 26 -0.36 -4.39 7.02
CA ALA A 26 -1.75 -4.79 6.77
C ALA A 26 -2.28 -4.10 5.51
N ILE A 27 -3.15 -4.77 4.76
CA ILE A 27 -3.78 -4.22 3.56
C ILE A 27 -5.29 -4.23 3.77
N ASP A 28 -5.90 -3.07 3.64
CA ASP A 28 -7.35 -2.88 3.60
C ASP A 28 -7.76 -2.36 2.23
N VAL A 29 -8.80 -2.94 1.64
CA VAL A 29 -9.34 -2.50 0.34
C VAL A 29 -10.77 -2.05 0.57
N ALA A 30 -11.00 -0.75 0.42
CA ALA A 30 -12.34 -0.17 0.54
C ALA A 30 -13.23 -0.60 -0.63
N ASP A 31 -14.55 -0.54 -0.44
CA ASP A 31 -15.61 -0.95 -1.39
C ASP A 31 -15.22 -0.79 -2.87
N ALA A 32 -14.70 -1.88 -3.45
CA ALA A 32 -14.11 -1.86 -4.77
C ALA A 32 -15.16 -2.14 -5.86
N LYS A 33 -15.07 -1.40 -6.97
CA LYS A 33 -16.03 -1.43 -8.07
C LYS A 33 -15.33 -1.55 -9.42
N ALA A 34 -15.88 -2.41 -10.28
CA ALA A 34 -15.43 -2.55 -11.65
C ALA A 34 -15.68 -1.26 -12.45
N GLY A 35 -14.69 -0.84 -13.24
CA GLY A 35 -14.76 0.40 -14.02
C GLY A 35 -14.43 1.69 -13.24
N ASP A 36 -14.32 1.61 -11.91
CA ASP A 36 -13.95 2.73 -11.05
C ASP A 36 -12.46 2.72 -10.67
N THR A 37 -12.04 3.80 -10.02
CA THR A 37 -10.74 3.87 -9.35
C THR A 37 -10.88 3.34 -7.92
N ASN A 38 -10.12 2.29 -7.62
CA ASN A 38 -10.15 1.53 -6.38
C ASN A 38 -8.91 1.87 -5.54
N VAL A 39 -9.07 1.90 -4.21
CA VAL A 39 -8.01 2.29 -3.29
C VAL A 39 -7.75 1.17 -2.29
N ALA A 40 -6.49 0.76 -2.21
CA ALA A 40 -5.98 -0.09 -1.14
C ALA A 40 -5.15 0.76 -0.17
N THR A 41 -5.46 0.66 1.11
CA THR A 41 -4.71 1.30 2.19
C THR A 41 -3.75 0.29 2.80
N PHE A 42 -2.46 0.60 2.75
CA PHE A 42 -1.41 -0.18 3.40
C PHE A 42 -1.13 0.45 4.75
N GLU A 43 -1.42 -0.29 5.81
CA GLU A 43 -1.14 0.07 7.19
C GLU A 43 0.25 -0.47 7.57
N LEU A 44 1.19 0.44 7.81
CA LEU A 44 2.59 0.16 8.06
C LEU A 44 2.90 0.35 9.54
N THR A 45 3.46 -0.68 10.15
CA THR A 45 3.83 -0.70 11.58
C THR A 45 5.31 -1.02 11.74
N SER A 46 6.03 -0.25 12.54
CA SER A 46 7.44 -0.55 12.85
C SER A 46 7.51 -1.61 13.93
N LEU A 47 8.28 -2.67 13.67
CA LEU A 47 8.49 -3.78 14.60
C LEU A 47 9.76 -3.57 15.46
N ASP A 48 10.79 -2.96 14.86
CA ASP A 48 12.12 -2.87 15.48
C ASP A 48 12.30 -1.57 16.29
N THR A 49 11.54 -0.52 15.99
CA THR A 49 11.72 0.81 16.55
C THR A 49 10.40 1.49 16.89
N VAL A 50 10.43 2.49 17.77
CA VAL A 50 9.22 3.31 18.05
C VAL A 50 8.79 4.09 16.81
N ALA A 51 9.75 4.58 16.03
CA ALA A 51 9.52 5.21 14.73
C ALA A 51 10.78 5.17 13.85
N CYS A 52 10.58 4.96 12.55
CA CYS A 52 11.62 4.99 11.53
C CYS A 52 11.10 5.62 10.23
N THR A 53 12.02 5.92 9.32
CA THR A 53 11.71 6.51 8.01
C THR A 53 11.76 5.44 6.93
N LEU A 54 10.66 5.27 6.19
CA LEU A 54 10.56 4.40 5.03
C LEU A 54 10.46 5.23 3.75
N SER A 55 11.27 4.90 2.75
CA SER A 55 11.14 5.48 1.41
C SER A 55 10.35 4.53 0.53
N ILE A 56 9.16 4.96 0.10
CA ILE A 56 8.36 4.25 -0.90
C ILE A 56 8.67 4.85 -2.26
N THR A 57 9.11 3.98 -3.17
CA THR A 57 9.48 4.27 -4.55
C THR A 57 9.22 3.01 -5.39
N PRO A 58 9.20 3.10 -6.73
CA PRO A 58 9.07 1.92 -7.57
C PRO A 58 10.19 0.89 -7.41
N SER A 59 11.32 1.25 -6.79
CA SER A 59 12.42 0.32 -6.51
C SER A 59 12.40 -0.24 -5.08
N THR A 60 11.48 0.20 -4.22
CA THR A 60 11.42 -0.24 -2.81
C THR A 60 10.11 -0.91 -2.45
N LEU A 61 9.05 -0.67 -3.20
CA LEU A 61 7.74 -1.29 -3.02
C LEU A 61 7.29 -1.92 -4.33
N VAL A 62 6.86 -3.18 -4.28
CA VAL A 62 6.21 -3.88 -5.39
C VAL A 62 4.76 -4.14 -5.02
N VAL A 63 3.85 -3.93 -5.96
CA VAL A 63 2.42 -4.19 -5.79
C VAL A 63 1.89 -4.98 -6.97
N LYS A 64 1.03 -5.97 -6.72
CA LYS A 64 0.35 -6.78 -7.73
C LYS A 64 -1.12 -6.91 -7.40
N VAL A 65 -1.95 -6.92 -8.45
CA VAL A 65 -3.37 -7.29 -8.37
C VAL A 65 -3.56 -8.57 -9.17
N THR A 66 -4.19 -9.58 -8.58
CA THR A 66 -4.39 -10.88 -9.22
C THR A 66 -5.82 -11.38 -9.08
N SER A 67 -6.24 -12.27 -9.98
CA SER A 67 -7.47 -13.04 -9.86
C SER A 67 -7.18 -14.50 -10.20
N GLY A 68 -7.26 -15.38 -9.20
CA GLY A 68 -6.82 -16.77 -9.33
C GLY A 68 -5.34 -16.86 -9.69
N SER A 69 -5.03 -17.31 -10.92
CA SER A 69 -3.65 -17.39 -11.45
C SER A 69 -3.29 -16.26 -12.41
N ASP A 70 -4.26 -15.39 -12.72
CA ASP A 70 -4.08 -14.28 -13.64
C ASP A 70 -3.49 -13.06 -12.91
N THR A 71 -2.37 -12.55 -13.42
CA THR A 71 -1.84 -11.24 -12.98
C THR A 71 -2.55 -10.17 -13.77
N VAL A 72 -3.43 -9.46 -13.08
CA VAL A 72 -4.26 -8.41 -13.66
C VAL A 72 -3.45 -7.13 -13.82
N TRP A 73 -2.70 -6.76 -12.78
CA TRP A 73 -1.93 -5.53 -12.75
C TRP A 73 -0.65 -5.69 -11.93
N SER A 74 0.43 -5.00 -12.32
CA SER A 74 1.70 -4.98 -11.59
C SER A 74 2.37 -3.60 -11.61
N SER A 75 3.01 -3.24 -10.50
CA SER A 75 3.88 -2.06 -10.43
C SER A 75 5.13 -2.19 -11.30
N ASP A 76 5.55 -3.41 -11.67
CA ASP A 76 6.68 -3.62 -12.56
C ASP A 76 6.34 -3.13 -13.98
N ASP A 77 5.10 -3.33 -14.42
CA ASP A 77 4.58 -2.80 -15.69
C ASP A 77 4.35 -1.28 -15.62
N CYS A 78 3.89 -0.79 -14.48
CA CYS A 78 3.45 0.59 -14.25
C CYS A 78 4.14 1.22 -13.02
N PRO A 79 5.47 1.48 -13.06
CA PRO A 79 6.21 1.98 -11.90
C PRO A 79 5.68 3.34 -11.42
N ASP A 80 5.29 4.22 -12.35
CA ASP A 80 4.78 5.56 -12.05
C ASP A 80 3.41 5.57 -11.34
N ALA A 81 2.72 4.41 -11.27
CA ALA A 81 1.50 4.28 -10.50
C ALA A 81 1.74 4.27 -8.97
N LEU A 82 2.98 4.00 -8.53
CA LEU A 82 3.37 4.13 -7.14
C LEU A 82 3.88 5.55 -6.88
N PHE A 83 3.13 6.28 -6.05
CA PHE A 83 3.52 7.63 -5.67
C PHE A 83 4.73 7.60 -4.72
N ALA A 84 5.87 8.09 -5.21
CA ALA A 84 7.08 8.16 -4.41
C ALA A 84 6.87 9.06 -3.18
N LYS A 85 7.12 8.53 -1.99
CA LYS A 85 6.89 9.24 -0.73
C LYS A 85 7.77 8.70 0.39
N GLN A 86 8.25 9.61 1.23
CA GLN A 86 8.85 9.27 2.51
C GLN A 86 7.78 9.22 3.60
N ILE A 87 7.71 8.11 4.33
CA ILE A 87 6.76 7.87 5.42
C ILE A 87 7.51 7.69 6.73
N VAL A 88 7.03 8.32 7.80
CA VAL A 88 7.48 7.99 9.15
C VAL A 88 6.61 6.87 9.68
N VAL A 89 7.12 5.64 9.62
CA VAL A 89 6.47 4.43 10.13
C VAL A 89 6.65 4.38 11.64
N ARG A 90 5.60 4.07 12.38
CA ARG A 90 5.60 4.02 13.86
C ARG A 90 5.13 2.66 14.35
N ALA A 91 5.53 2.30 15.56
CA ALA A 91 4.99 1.13 16.24
C ALA A 91 3.53 1.33 16.64
N ASP A 92 3.15 2.57 17.02
CA ASP A 92 1.77 2.97 17.32
C ASP A 92 1.62 4.51 17.23
N PRO A 93 0.57 5.04 16.59
CA PRO A 93 -0.35 4.35 15.68
C PRO A 93 0.32 3.99 14.35
N ALA A 94 -0.27 3.04 13.63
CA ALA A 94 0.16 2.67 12.28
C ALA A 94 0.16 3.88 11.33
N SER A 95 1.04 3.81 10.33
CA SER A 95 1.18 4.83 9.28
C SER A 95 0.62 4.33 7.97
N HIS A 96 0.02 5.18 7.15
CA HIS A 96 -0.70 4.73 5.95
C HIS A 96 -0.01 5.14 4.65
N TYR A 97 -0.01 4.21 3.70
CA TYR A 97 0.25 4.47 2.28
C TYR A 97 -0.97 4.05 1.46
N GLN A 98 -1.38 4.86 0.49
CA GLN A 98 -2.51 4.53 -0.37
C GLN A 98 -2.00 4.15 -1.75
N PHE A 99 -2.36 2.93 -2.17
CA PHE A 99 -2.21 2.48 -3.54
C PHE A 99 -3.54 2.65 -4.27
N THR A 100 -3.49 3.25 -5.46
CA THR A 100 -4.66 3.51 -6.28
C THR A 100 -4.59 2.71 -7.56
N TRP A 101 -5.61 1.90 -7.81
CA TRP A 101 -5.74 1.07 -9.01
C TRP A 101 -6.97 1.48 -9.80
N ASN A 102 -6.79 1.84 -11.07
CA ASN A 102 -7.86 2.34 -11.94
C ASN A 102 -8.79 1.25 -12.52
N GLY A 103 -8.74 0.03 -11.98
CA GLY A 103 -9.55 -1.08 -12.48
C GLY A 103 -9.17 -1.51 -13.90
N LYS A 104 -7.90 -1.35 -14.30
CA LYS A 104 -7.40 -1.77 -15.62
C LYS A 104 -6.25 -2.75 -15.50
N ARG A 105 -6.10 -3.58 -16.54
CA ARG A 105 -4.93 -4.41 -16.71
C ARG A 105 -3.68 -3.58 -17.02
N SER A 106 -2.50 -4.06 -16.61
CA SER A 106 -1.21 -3.51 -17.03
C SER A 106 -0.50 -4.42 -18.02
N SER A 107 0.41 -3.82 -18.77
CA SER A 107 1.45 -4.50 -19.56
C SER A 107 2.68 -3.60 -19.60
N ASP A 108 3.82 -4.16 -19.99
CA ASP A 108 5.12 -3.47 -20.03
C ASP A 108 5.02 -2.03 -20.57
N GLY A 109 5.67 -1.10 -19.87
CA GLY A 109 5.59 0.33 -20.17
C GLY A 109 4.23 0.96 -19.93
N CYS A 110 3.43 0.38 -19.02
CA CYS A 110 2.07 0.78 -18.66
C CYS A 110 1.13 0.97 -19.85
N GLN A 111 1.30 0.14 -20.88
CA GLN A 111 0.49 0.25 -22.09
C GLN A 111 -0.95 -0.22 -21.81
N PRO A 112 -1.96 0.46 -22.40
CA PRO A 112 -3.35 0.05 -22.26
C PRO A 112 -3.56 -1.37 -22.80
N VAL A 113 -4.11 -2.23 -21.97
CA VAL A 113 -4.47 -3.61 -22.35
C VAL A 113 -5.96 -3.69 -22.64
N VAL A 114 -6.32 -4.34 -23.75
CA VAL A 114 -7.70 -4.66 -24.07
C VAL A 114 -8.14 -5.85 -23.22
N GLY A 115 -9.23 -5.68 -22.47
CA GLY A 115 -9.79 -6.72 -21.62
C GLY A 115 -10.44 -6.10 -20.40
N GLU A 116 -11.75 -6.26 -20.28
CA GLU A 116 -12.48 -5.72 -19.14
C GLU A 116 -12.09 -6.44 -17.85
N ILE A 117 -12.05 -5.67 -16.76
CA ILE A 117 -12.02 -6.21 -15.41
C ILE A 117 -13.48 -6.45 -15.02
N THR A 118 -13.84 -7.71 -14.79
CA THR A 118 -15.21 -8.09 -14.43
C THR A 118 -15.36 -8.19 -12.91
N PRO A 119 -16.57 -8.00 -12.37
CA PRO A 119 -16.83 -8.29 -10.96
C PRO A 119 -16.41 -9.71 -10.57
N GLY A 120 -15.91 -9.87 -9.35
CA GLY A 120 -15.38 -11.13 -8.85
C GLY A 120 -14.36 -10.97 -7.73
N GLY A 121 -13.70 -12.08 -7.37
CA GLY A 121 -12.67 -12.11 -6.33
C GLY A 121 -11.28 -11.77 -6.85
N TYR A 122 -10.61 -10.88 -6.13
CA TYR A 122 -9.26 -10.40 -6.43
C TYR A 122 -8.38 -10.39 -5.19
N TRP A 123 -7.08 -10.34 -5.40
CA TRP A 123 -6.08 -10.14 -4.36
C TRP A 123 -5.22 -8.93 -4.69
N VAL A 124 -4.94 -8.09 -3.68
CA VAL A 124 -3.82 -7.15 -3.72
C VAL A 124 -2.69 -7.78 -2.92
N GLU A 125 -1.50 -7.85 -3.51
CA GLU A 125 -0.27 -8.25 -2.85
C GLU A 125 0.72 -7.09 -2.90
N ALA A 126 1.39 -6.81 -1.79
CA ALA A 126 2.41 -5.77 -1.69
C ALA A 126 3.61 -6.26 -0.89
N ALA A 127 4.80 -5.88 -1.31
CA ALA A 127 6.04 -6.26 -0.65
C ALA A 127 7.05 -5.12 -0.70
N LEU A 128 7.67 -4.83 0.44
CA LEU A 128 8.89 -4.05 0.47
C LEU A 128 10.04 -4.92 -0.03
N ILE A 129 10.93 -4.40 -0.86
CA ILE A 129 12.08 -5.17 -1.35
C ILE A 129 12.96 -5.60 -0.18
N GLY A 130 13.05 -6.91 0.04
CA GLY A 130 13.75 -7.54 1.16
C GLY A 130 12.90 -7.73 2.43
N GLY A 131 11.63 -7.31 2.43
CA GLY A 131 10.64 -7.60 3.47
C GLY A 131 9.73 -8.78 3.10
N GLU A 132 8.80 -9.11 3.99
CA GLU A 132 7.80 -10.15 3.76
C GLU A 132 6.66 -9.61 2.85
N PRO A 133 6.15 -10.39 1.88
CA PRO A 133 4.98 -10.00 1.12
C PRO A 133 3.70 -10.15 1.93
N HIS A 134 2.81 -9.17 1.81
CA HIS A 134 1.50 -9.16 2.44
C HIS A 134 0.42 -9.13 1.38
N LYS A 135 -0.72 -9.76 1.64
CA LYS A 135 -1.84 -9.79 0.69
C LYS A 135 -3.20 -9.71 1.38
N ALA A 136 -4.16 -9.12 0.68
CA ALA A 136 -5.56 -9.07 1.09
C ALA A 136 -6.47 -9.48 -0.07
N TYR A 137 -7.51 -10.25 0.26
CA TYR A 137 -8.61 -10.55 -0.65
C TYR A 137 -9.60 -9.39 -0.65
N PHE A 138 -10.20 -9.12 -1.80
CA PHE A 138 -11.33 -8.22 -1.91
C PHE A 138 -12.28 -8.67 -3.04
N ASP A 139 -13.56 -8.37 -2.86
CA ASP A 139 -14.55 -8.50 -3.92
C ASP A 139 -14.60 -7.20 -4.71
N LEU A 140 -14.48 -7.32 -6.04
CA LEU A 140 -14.75 -6.23 -6.97
C LEU A 140 -16.21 -6.37 -7.42
N THR A 141 -17.02 -5.35 -7.16
CA THR A 141 -18.47 -5.37 -7.43
C THR A 141 -18.86 -4.65 -8.72
#